data_AF-A0A438DZI2-F1
#
_entry.id   AF-A0A438DZI2-F1
#
_cell.length_a   1.000
_cell.length_b   1.000
_cell.length_c   1.000
_cell.angle_alpha   90.00
_cell.angle_beta   90.00
_cell.angle_gamma   90.00
#
_symmetry.space_group_name_H-M   'P 1'
#
loop_
_entity.id
_entity.type
_entity.pdbx_description
1 polymer ?
#
loop_
_entity_poly.entity_id
_entity_poly.type
_entity_poly.pdbx_seq_one_letter_code
_entity_poly.pdbx_strand_id
1 'polypeptide(L)' 'MAVPSGSTSDFNIQLVGGYTEVYKGDLTFATVRGAGHQVPSFRPKRALSLIVHFLSGTPLPKPSSKH' A
#
# COMPACT_ATOMS: atom_id res chain seq x y z
N MET A 1 -26.99 -21.45 0.31
CA MET A 1 -25.93 -20.44 0.12
C MET A 1 -25.16 -20.83 -1.13
N ALA A 2 -25.47 -20.21 -2.27
CA ALA A 2 -24.89 -20.59 -3.56
C ALA A 2 -23.54 -19.90 -3.74
N VAL A 3 -22.49 -20.67 -4.02
CA VAL A 3 -21.21 -20.13 -4.47
C VAL A 3 -21.33 -19.73 -5.95
N PRO A 4 -21.14 -18.45 -6.32
CA PRO A 4 -21.19 -18.04 -7.71
C PRO A 4 -19.98 -18.63 -8.47
N SER A 5 -20.23 -19.33 -9.58
CA SER A 5 -19.23 -19.99 -10.43
C SER A 5 -18.49 -19.01 -11.36
N GLY A 6 -18.09 -17.86 -10.86
CA GLY A 6 -17.23 -16.91 -11.59
C GLY A 6 -15.78 -17.39 -11.57
N SER A 7 -15.11 -17.41 -12.73
CA SER A 7 -13.67 -17.65 -12.80
C SER A 7 -12.94 -16.55 -12.04
N THR A 8 -12.02 -16.92 -11.14
CA THR A 8 -11.23 -15.96 -10.34
C THR A 8 -10.39 -14.98 -11.18
N SER A 9 -10.27 -15.22 -12.49
CA SER A 9 -9.59 -14.36 -13.48
C SER A 9 -10.32 -13.06 -13.81
N ASP A 10 -11.63 -12.96 -13.53
CA ASP A 10 -12.45 -11.83 -14.00
C ASP A 10 -12.41 -10.63 -13.04
N PHE A 11 -11.77 -10.81 -11.87
CA PHE A 11 -11.55 -9.76 -10.88
C PHE A 11 -10.06 -9.40 -10.81
N ASN A 12 -9.69 -8.22 -11.34
CA ASN A 12 -8.37 -7.66 -11.10
C ASN A 12 -8.33 -7.08 -9.67
N ILE A 13 -8.03 -7.94 -8.69
CA ILE A 13 -7.93 -7.53 -7.29
C ILE A 13 -6.57 -6.84 -7.07
N GLN A 14 -6.57 -5.51 -7.02
CA GLN A 14 -5.38 -4.77 -6.63
C GLN A 14 -5.22 -4.77 -5.10
N LEU A 15 -4.14 -5.37 -4.62
CA LEU A 15 -3.85 -5.46 -3.19
C LEU A 15 -3.31 -4.14 -2.64
N VAL A 16 -3.97 -3.62 -1.60
CA VAL A 16 -3.57 -2.38 -0.91
C VAL A 16 -2.37 -2.62 0.02
N GLY A 17 -1.36 -1.76 -0.09
CA GLY A 17 -0.13 -1.77 0.71
C GLY A 17 -0.31 -1.27 2.15
N GLY A 18 -1.28 -0.37 2.33
CA GLY A 18 -1.55 0.38 3.54
C GLY A 18 -2.22 1.71 3.17
N TYR A 19 -2.20 2.66 4.11
CA TYR A 19 -2.81 3.98 3.95
C TYR A 19 -1.81 5.07 4.25
N THR A 20 -2.05 6.25 3.68
CA THR A 20 -1.19 7.43 3.86
C THR A 20 -2.04 8.65 4.12
N GLU A 21 -1.61 9.49 5.06
CA GLU A 21 -2.20 10.79 5.35
C GLU A 21 -1.11 11.86 5.30
N VAL A 22 -1.35 12.93 4.55
CA VAL A 22 -0.37 14.00 4.31
C VAL A 22 -0.80 15.24 5.08
N TYR A 23 0.09 15.76 5.90
CA TYR A 23 -0.13 16.96 6.70
C TYR A 23 0.68 18.14 6.16
N LYS A 24 0.34 19.34 6.65
CA LYS A 24 1.15 20.55 6.40
C LYS A 24 2.52 20.40 7.08
N GLY A 25 3.56 21.00 6.49
CA GLY A 25 4.92 20.98 7.05
C GLY A 25 5.67 19.68 6.79
N ASP A 26 5.51 19.11 5.59
CA ASP A 26 6.27 17.95 5.08
C ASP A 26 6.20 16.67 5.93
N LEU A 27 5.12 16.52 6.71
CA LEU A 27 4.84 15.32 7.49
C LEU A 27 3.87 14.41 6.75
N THR A 28 4.25 13.15 6.53
CA THR A 28 3.38 12.10 6.02
C THR A 28 3.30 10.95 7.00
N PHE A 29 2.10 10.59 7.44
CA PHE A 29 1.83 9.39 8.22
C PHE A 29 1.48 8.23 7.29
N ALA A 30 2.12 7.07 7.47
CA ALA A 30 1.89 5.89 6.64
C ALA A 30 1.70 4.65 7.50
N THR A 31 0.75 3.80 7.10
CA THR A 31 0.56 2.45 7.66
C THR A 31 1.00 1.41 6.66
N VAL A 32 1.47 0.26 7.13
CA VAL A 32 1.80 -0.90 6.27
C VAL A 32 0.90 -2.06 6.66
N ARG A 33 -0.05 -2.40 5.79
CA ARG A 33 -1.04 -3.45 6.06
C ARG A 33 -0.33 -4.79 6.28
N GLY A 34 -0.63 -5.44 7.39
CA GLY A 34 -0.09 -6.76 7.73
C GLY A 34 1.42 -6.75 8.04
N ALA A 35 1.97 -5.63 8.49
CA ALA A 35 3.27 -5.55 9.15
C ALA A 35 3.08 -5.43 10.68
N GLY A 36 3.99 -6.02 11.46
CA GLY A 36 4.06 -5.82 12.91
C GLY A 36 5.01 -4.69 13.30
N HIS A 37 5.48 -4.70 14.56
CA HIS A 37 6.41 -3.69 15.10
C HIS A 37 7.67 -3.49 14.25
N GLN A 38 8.25 -4.57 13.72
CA GLN A 38 9.43 -4.53 12.86
C GLN A 38 9.04 -4.58 11.38
N VAL A 39 8.52 -3.47 10.86
CA VAL A 39 7.96 -3.40 9.50
C VAL A 39 8.84 -4.03 8.40
N PRO A 40 10.17 -3.79 8.35
CA PRO A 40 11.04 -4.38 7.31
C PRO A 40 11.10 -5.91 7.37
N SER A 41 10.99 -6.51 8.55
CA SER A 41 11.02 -7.98 8.73
C SER A 41 9.74 -8.64 8.19
N PHE A 42 8.58 -7.99 8.34
CA PHE A 42 7.29 -8.56 7.92
C PHE A 42 6.95 -8.24 6.46
N ARG A 43 7.28 -7.02 5.99
CA ARG A 43 6.89 -6.51 4.66
C ARG A 43 8.07 -5.81 3.97
N PRO A 44 9.16 -6.52 3.66
CA PRO A 44 10.41 -5.93 3.19
C PRO A 44 10.24 -5.05 1.94
N LYS A 45 9.45 -5.51 0.95
CA LYS A 45 9.18 -4.74 -0.28
C LYS A 45 8.46 -3.42 -0.01
N ARG A 46 7.51 -3.40 0.93
CA ARG A 46 6.75 -2.19 1.29
C ARG A 46 7.61 -1.23 2.12
N ALA A 47 8.41 -1.76 3.04
CA ALA A 47 9.36 -0.98 3.83
C ALA A 47 10.41 -0.29 2.95
N LEU A 48 10.96 -1.00 1.95
CA LEU A 48 11.90 -0.41 1.00
C LEU A 48 11.26 0.75 0.22
N SER A 49 10.03 0.57 -0.28
CA SER A 49 9.30 1.63 -0.98
C SER A 49 9.10 2.87 -0.10
N LEU A 50 8.76 2.70 1.20
CA LEU A 50 8.67 3.82 2.14
C LEU A 50 9.99 4.60 2.24
N ILE A 51 11.11 3.91 2.43
CA ILE A 51 12.42 4.55 2.62
C ILE A 51 12.89 5.25 1.33
N VAL A 52 12.72 4.62 0.17
CA VAL A 52 13.10 5.21 -1.12
C VAL A 52 12.32 6.50 -1.39
N HIS A 53 11.00 6.49 -1.16
CA HIS A 53 10.16 7.67 -1.35
C HIS A 53 10.48 8.77 -0.34
N PHE A 54 10.72 8.41 0.93
CA PHE A 54 11.13 9.35 1.96
C PHE A 54 12.45 10.05 1.62
N LEU A 55 13.49 9.30 1.27
CA LEU A 55 14.81 9.86 0.95
C LEU A 55 14.81 10.68 -0.34
N SER A 56 13.95 10.35 -1.30
CA SER A 56 13.81 11.11 -2.55
C SER A 56 12.86 12.31 -2.43
N GLY A 57 12.17 12.48 -1.29
CA GLY A 57 11.16 13.52 -1.12
C GLY A 57 9.96 13.37 -2.07
N THR A 58 9.67 12.15 -2.53
CA THR A 58 8.56 11.88 -3.46
C THR A 58 7.36 11.27 -2.75
N PRO A 59 6.12 11.54 -3.22
CA PRO A 59 4.92 10.95 -2.62
C PRO A 59 4.87 9.42 -2.77
N LEU A 60 4.23 8.75 -1.80
CA LEU A 60 3.98 7.31 -1.88
C LEU A 60 2.99 6.96 -3.01
N PRO A 61 3.09 5.75 -3.61
CA PRO A 61 2.24 5.35 -4.73
C PRO A 61 0.76 5.32 -4.32
N LYS A 62 -0.08 5.99 -5.11
CA LYS A 62 -1.54 5.95 -4.97
C LYS A 62 -2.12 4.85 -5.86
N PRO A 63 -3.22 4.21 -5.48
CA PRO A 63 -3.93 3.31 -6.38
C PRO A 63 -4.30 4.09 -7.66
N SER A 64 -4.16 3.45 -8.81
CA SER A 64 -4.57 4.04 -10.08
C SER A 64 -6.07 4.31 -10.02
N SER A 65 -6.46 5.59 -10.03
CA SER A 65 -7.85 5.95 -10.35
C SER A 65 -8.09 5.55 -11.79
N LYS A 66 -8.88 4.49 -12.03
CA LYS A 66 -9.51 4.30 -13.34
C LYS A 66 -10.70 5.24 -13.37
N HIS A 67 -10.53 6.39 -14.01
CA HIS A 67 -11.65 7.07 -14.66
C HIS A 67 -11.92 6.40 -16.00
#